data_AF-D2QE08-F1
#
_entry.id   AF-D2QE08-F1
#
_cell.length_a   1.000
_cell.length_b   1.000
_cell.length_c   1.000
_cell.angle_alpha   90.00
_cell.angle_beta   90.00
_cell.angle_gamma   90.00
#
_symmetry.space_group_name_H-M   'P 1'
#
loop_
_entity.id
_entity.type
_entity.pdbx_description
1 polymer ?
#
loop_
_entity_poly.entity_id
_entity_poly.type
_entity_poly.pdbx_seq_one_letter_code
_entity_poly.pdbx_strand_id
1 'polypeptide(L)' 'MAQYQLVEKHTIEHHNEYYEVRTTQGSDQTESLFFTTNEENLEEVAAAIIAENRPGVKHWTVIPHRKDD' A
#
# COMPACT_ATOMS: atom_id res chain seq x y z
N MET A 1 15.77 -5.98 -3.85
CA MET A 1 14.76 -5.42 -4.76
C MET A 1 13.48 -6.14 -4.44
N ALA A 2 12.68 -5.65 -3.49
CA ALA A 2 11.40 -6.24 -3.23
C ALA A 2 10.52 -6.21 -4.49
N GLN A 3 10.03 -7.37 -4.91
CA GLN A 3 9.01 -7.47 -5.94
C GLN A 3 7.68 -7.09 -5.30
N TYR A 4 7.08 -6.02 -5.81
CA TYR A 4 5.74 -5.61 -5.41
C TYR A 4 4.86 -5.47 -6.64
N GLN A 5 3.58 -5.74 -6.45
CA GLN A 5 2.57 -5.51 -7.46
C GLN A 5 1.54 -4.52 -6.90
N LEU A 6 1.52 -3.33 -7.49
CA LEU A 6 0.42 -2.40 -7.29
C LEU A 6 -0.84 -3.03 -7.90
N VAL A 7 -1.89 -3.11 -7.11
CA VAL A 7 -3.17 -3.66 -7.52
C VAL A 7 -4.20 -2.53 -7.53
N GLU A 8 -5.00 -2.48 -8.60
CA GLU A 8 -6.11 -1.54 -8.65
C GLU A 8 -7.21 -1.96 -7.69
N LYS A 9 -8.02 -0.99 -7.25
CA LYS A 9 -9.14 -1.22 -6.32
C LYS A 9 -10.16 -2.27 -6.82
N HIS A 10 -10.26 -2.46 -8.12
CA HIS A 10 -11.10 -3.52 -8.71
C HIS A 10 -10.46 -4.91 -8.58
N THR A 11 -9.13 -4.98 -8.60
CA THR A 11 -8.39 -6.24 -8.56
C THR A 11 -8.28 -6.79 -7.13
N ILE A 12 -8.22 -5.92 -6.11
CA ILE A 12 -8.22 -6.34 -4.69
C ILE A 12 -9.48 -7.15 -4.30
N GLU A 13 -10.59 -7.02 -5.02
CA GLU A 13 -11.79 -7.82 -4.77
C GLU A 13 -11.54 -9.32 -4.98
N HIS A 14 -10.58 -9.66 -5.86
CA HIS A 14 -10.17 -11.02 -6.17
C HIS A 14 -8.98 -11.51 -5.32
N HIS A 15 -8.39 -10.67 -4.47
CA HIS A 15 -7.29 -11.05 -3.58
C HIS A 15 -7.80 -11.36 -2.17
N ASN A 16 -7.32 -12.46 -1.58
CA ASN A 16 -7.63 -12.86 -0.20
C ASN A 16 -6.88 -12.02 0.84
N GLU A 17 -5.67 -11.58 0.49
CA GLU A 17 -4.85 -10.69 1.31
C GLU A 17 -4.24 -9.61 0.42
N TYR A 18 -4.36 -8.35 0.84
CA TYR A 18 -3.69 -7.21 0.23
C TYR A 18 -3.39 -6.16 1.31
N TYR A 19 -2.53 -5.21 0.99
CA TYR A 19 -2.14 -4.13 1.88
C TYR A 19 -2.52 -2.80 1.26
N GLU A 20 -2.94 -1.87 2.09
CA GLU A 20 -3.21 -0.49 1.71
C GLU A 20 -2.15 0.40 2.34
N VAL A 21 -1.43 1.16 1.53
CA VAL A 21 -0.61 2.27 2.04
C VAL A 21 -1.39 3.57 1.87
N ARG A 22 -1.67 4.21 3.00
CA ARG A 22 -2.42 5.45 3.07
C ARG A 22 -1.50 6.60 3.43
N THR A 23 -1.50 7.66 2.62
CA THR A 23 -0.73 8.88 2.89
C THR A 23 -1.62 9.89 3.62
N THR A 24 -1.17 10.40 4.76
CA THR A 24 -1.94 11.33 5.60
C THR A 24 -1.37 12.76 5.56
N GLN A 25 -0.53 13.03 4.57
CA GLN A 25 0.15 14.32 4.43
C GLN A 25 -0.71 15.31 3.63
N GLY A 26 -1.36 16.24 4.34
CA GLY A 26 -2.16 17.32 3.76
C GLY A 26 -3.63 17.21 4.14
N SER A 27 -4.20 18.32 4.61
CA SER A 27 -5.51 18.38 5.28
C SER A 27 -6.74 18.05 4.43
N ASP A 28 -6.58 17.63 3.17
CA ASP A 28 -7.73 17.46 2.26
C ASP A 28 -7.65 16.24 1.32
N GLN A 29 -6.48 15.60 1.14
CA GLN A 29 -6.32 14.49 0.20
C GLN A 29 -5.60 13.32 0.85
N THR A 30 -6.37 12.48 1.56
CA THR A 30 -5.88 11.17 1.97
C THR A 30 -5.92 10.26 0.74
N GLU A 31 -4.75 9.89 0.23
CA GLU A 31 -4.65 8.98 -0.91
C GLU A 31 -4.24 7.59 -0.44
N SER A 32 -4.93 6.58 -0.96
CA SER A 32 -4.72 5.17 -0.64
C SER A 32 -4.24 4.43 -1.89
N LEU A 33 -3.12 3.72 -1.76
CA LEU A 33 -2.60 2.82 -2.79
C LEU A 33 -2.68 1.39 -2.27
N PHE A 34 -3.06 0.45 -3.13
CA PHE A 34 -3.22 -0.95 -2.76
C PHE A 34 -2.12 -1.79 -3.43
N PHE A 35 -1.56 -2.74 -2.69
CA PHE A 35 -0.49 -3.59 -3.16
C PHE A 35 -0.53 -4.97 -2.48
N THR A 36 0.04 -5.96 -3.14
CA THR A 36 0.22 -7.31 -2.58
C THR A 36 1.71 -7.58 -2.40
N THR A 37 2.10 -8.06 -1.22
CA THR A 37 3.48 -8.45 -0.90
C THR A 37 3.46 -9.46 0.26
N ASN A 38 4.61 -10.04 0.59
CA ASN A 38 4.79 -10.84 1.79
C ASN A 38 5.00 -9.94 3.03
N GLU A 39 4.61 -10.41 4.22
CA GLU A 39 4.80 -9.67 5.49
C GLU A 39 6.26 -9.26 5.73
N GLU A 40 7.22 -10.13 5.38
CA GLU A 40 8.65 -9.85 5.50
C GLU A 40 9.11 -8.64 4.66
N ASN A 41 8.45 -8.40 3.53
CA ASN A 41 8.78 -7.33 2.60
C ASN A 41 7.85 -6.12 2.75
N LEU A 42 6.91 -6.15 3.69
CA LEU A 42 5.84 -5.16 3.79
C LEU A 42 6.38 -3.73 3.92
N GLU A 43 7.33 -3.53 4.83
CA GLU A 43 7.91 -2.22 5.10
C GLU A 43 8.77 -1.72 3.93
N GLU A 44 9.62 -2.57 3.35
CA GLU A 44 10.47 -2.23 2.21
C GLU A 44 9.61 -1.86 0.99
N VAL A 45 8.57 -2.67 0.70
CA VAL A 45 7.65 -2.43 -0.41
C VAL A 45 6.85 -1.16 -0.20
N ALA A 46 6.27 -0.95 0.98
CA ALA A 46 5.50 0.25 1.26
C ALA A 46 6.38 1.51 1.11
N ALA A 47 7.60 1.47 1.65
CA ALA A 47 8.56 2.56 1.50
C ALA A 47 8.95 2.81 0.04
N ALA A 48 9.18 1.75 -0.75
CA ALA A 48 9.48 1.86 -2.17
C ALA A 48 8.30 2.44 -2.97
N ILE A 49 7.07 1.98 -2.71
CA ILE A 49 5.86 2.49 -3.34
C ILE A 49 5.69 3.98 -3.05
N ILE A 50 5.86 4.40 -1.79
CA ILE A 50 5.78 5.82 -1.41
C ILE A 50 6.91 6.62 -2.07
N ALA A 51 8.14 6.12 -2.07
CA ALA A 51 9.27 6.82 -2.69
C ALA A 51 9.07 7.00 -4.20
N GLU A 52 8.52 6.00 -4.89
CA GLU A 52 8.33 6.00 -6.34
C GLU A 52 7.08 6.79 -6.76
N ASN A 53 5.94 6.57 -6.09
CA ASN A 53 4.66 7.17 -6.49
C ASN A 53 4.42 8.53 -5.83
N ARG A 54 4.96 8.74 -4.63
CA ARG A 54 4.69 9.91 -3.77
C ARG A 54 5.96 10.47 -3.15
N PRO A 55 6.96 10.87 -3.97
CA PRO A 55 8.17 11.48 -3.47
C PRO A 55 7.83 12.75 -2.67
N GLY A 56 8.20 12.77 -1.39
CA GLY A 56 7.94 13.89 -0.47
C GLY A 56 6.95 13.60 0.66
N VAL A 57 6.24 12.46 0.60
CA VAL A 57 5.39 12.03 1.71
C VAL A 57 6.22 11.63 2.91
N LYS A 58 6.00 12.32 4.03
CA LYS A 58 6.65 12.03 5.33
C LYS A 58 5.81 11.16 6.26
N HIS A 59 4.49 11.16 6.06
CA HIS A 59 3.54 10.45 6.91
C HIS A 59 2.68 9.52 6.06
N TRP A 60 2.86 8.23 6.27
CA TRP A 60 2.07 7.17 5.65
C TRP A 60 1.86 6.05 6.67
N THR A 61 0.84 5.23 6.43
CA THR A 61 0.49 4.09 7.27
C THR A 61 0.08 2.94 6.39
N VAL A 62 0.46 1.72 6.78
CA VAL A 62 0.09 0.51 6.08
C VAL A 62 -1.02 -0.19 6.85
N ILE A 63 -2.08 -0.55 6.14
CA ILE A 63 -3.26 -1.22 6.66
C ILE A 63 -3.33 -2.59 5.98
N PRO A 64 -3.13 -3.69 6.72
CA PRO A 64 -3.34 -5.03 6.18
C PRO A 64 -4.85 -5.28 6.01
N HIS A 65 -5.25 -5.73 4.83
CA HIS A 65 -6.60 -6.16 4.52
C HIS A 65 -6.57 -7.66 4.22
N ARG A 66 -7.13 -8.44 5.15
CA ARG A 66 -7.37 -9.87 4.97
C ARG A 66 -8.87 -10.06 4.84
N LYS A 67 -9.31 -10.78 3.80
CA LYS A 67 -10.68 -11.28 3.74
C LYS A 67 -10.76 -12.47 4.71
N ASP A 68 -11.05 -12.17 5.97
CA ASP A 68 -11.53 -13.17 6.93
C ASP A 68 -12.96 -13.53 6.50
N ASP A 69 -13.19 -14.79 6.15
CA ASP A 69 -14.48 -15.35 5.73
C ASP A 69 -15.50 -15.37 6.90
#